data_AF-A0A2G6Q3M1-F1
#
_entry.id   AF-A0A2G6Q3M1-F1
#
_cell.length_a   1.000
_cell.length_b   1.000
_cell.length_c   1.000
_cell.angle_alpha   90.00
_cell.angle_beta   90.00
_cell.angle_gamma   90.00
#
_symmetry.space_group_name_H-M   'P 1'
#
loop_
_entity.id
_entity.type
_entity.pdbx_description
1 polymer ?
#
loop_
_entity_poly.entity_id
_entity_poly.type
_entity_poly.pdbx_seq_one_letter_code
_entity_poly.pdbx_strand_id
1 'polypeptide(L)'
;MKPSQVEYKKNARNALFRYLSLLFILPFISVGSFAQMKANKEEVQETLRFIRIAETQRQLNFSEEKLLKINRILDQYEAKKLDLAKQYRALKQKLKKETPTESEAIALLTEYRKVKQMQSEQDLALFDQIQAFLDPLETIQFIAFHDTLRRKIGRRINMLQDKKRPRNRVSRRNR
;
A
#
# COMPACT_ATOMS: atom_id res chain seq x y z
N MET A 1 -33.87 -50.67 -30.62
CA MET A 1 -34.01 -50.82 -29.14
C MET A 1 -33.86 -49.45 -28.51
N LYS A 2 -34.90 -48.92 -27.85
CA LYS A 2 -34.88 -47.58 -27.26
C LYS A 2 -34.30 -47.66 -25.83
N PRO A 3 -33.29 -46.85 -25.48
CA PRO A 3 -32.77 -46.82 -24.11
C PRO A 3 -33.87 -46.47 -23.11
N SER A 4 -33.95 -47.25 -22.04
CA SER A 4 -34.95 -47.11 -20.99
C SER A 4 -34.85 -45.76 -20.27
N GLN A 5 -36.00 -45.11 -20.00
CA GLN A 5 -36.11 -43.79 -19.35
C GLN A 5 -35.39 -43.69 -17.99
N VAL A 6 -34.99 -44.82 -17.40
CA VAL A 6 -34.26 -44.90 -16.13
C VAL A 6 -32.78 -44.53 -16.29
N GLU A 7 -32.15 -44.83 -17.44
CA GLU A 7 -30.74 -44.48 -17.69
C GLU A 7 -30.55 -42.97 -17.94
N TYR A 8 -31.52 -42.33 -18.60
CA TYR A 8 -31.50 -40.87 -18.81
C TYR A 8 -31.56 -40.09 -17.49
N LYS A 9 -32.37 -40.54 -16.51
CA LYS A 9 -32.50 -39.87 -15.20
C LYS A 9 -31.24 -40.01 -14.33
N LYS A 10 -30.52 -41.13 -14.43
CA LYS A 10 -29.25 -41.34 -13.70
C LYS A 10 -28.12 -40.48 -14.27
N ASN A 11 -28.03 -40.38 -15.60
CA ASN A 11 -27.02 -39.56 -16.26
C ASN A 11 -27.30 -38.05 -16.12
N ALA A 12 -28.57 -37.63 -16.14
CA ALA A 12 -28.95 -36.24 -15.91
C ALA A 12 -28.68 -35.77 -14.47
N ARG A 13 -28.89 -36.63 -13.46
CA ARG A 13 -28.55 -36.32 -12.05
C ARG A 13 -27.05 -36.18 -11.81
N ASN A 14 -26.23 -37.04 -12.43
CA ASN A 14 -24.77 -36.94 -12.35
C ASN A 14 -24.22 -35.73 -13.11
N ALA A 15 -24.83 -35.34 -14.24
CA ALA A 15 -24.49 -34.10 -14.93
C ALA A 15 -24.87 -32.87 -14.07
N LEU A 16 -26.09 -32.82 -13.52
CA LEU A 16 -26.53 -31.72 -12.65
C LEU A 16 -25.63 -31.56 -11.41
N PHE A 17 -25.23 -32.67 -10.76
CA PHE A 17 -24.31 -32.62 -9.62
C PHE A 17 -22.91 -32.10 -10.00
N ARG A 18 -22.39 -32.48 -11.17
CA ARG A 18 -21.11 -31.97 -11.69
C ARG A 18 -21.16 -30.47 -11.97
N TYR A 19 -22.24 -29.98 -12.59
CA TYR A 19 -22.44 -28.54 -12.84
C TYR A 19 -22.67 -27.74 -11.54
N LEU A 20 -23.41 -28.30 -10.56
CA LEU A 20 -23.59 -27.70 -9.23
C LEU A 20 -22.28 -27.62 -8.45
N SER A 21 -21.43 -28.66 -8.48
CA SER A 21 -20.10 -28.62 -7.84
C SER A 21 -19.14 -27.61 -8.48
N LEU A 22 -19.26 -27.36 -9.79
CA LEU A 22 -18.45 -26.36 -10.51
C LEU A 22 -18.85 -24.92 -10.15
N LEU A 23 -20.13 -24.67 -9.85
CA LEU A 23 -20.62 -23.37 -9.37
C LEU A 23 -20.11 -23.02 -7.96
N PHE A 24 -19.78 -24.01 -7.13
CA PHE A 24 -19.20 -23.77 -5.80
C PHE A 24 -17.69 -23.54 -5.79
N ILE A 25 -16.96 -23.90 -6.85
CA ILE A 25 -15.50 -23.69 -6.94
C ILE A 25 -15.14 -22.34 -7.58
N LEU A 26 -16.03 -21.79 -8.42
CA LEU A 26 -15.83 -20.49 -9.06
C LEU A 26 -15.71 -19.28 -8.12
N PRO A 27 -16.37 -19.20 -6.92
CA PRO A 27 -16.10 -18.11 -5.99
C PRO A 27 -14.76 -18.27 -5.24
N PHE A 28 -14.19 -19.47 -5.12
CA PHE A 28 -12.94 -19.66 -4.34
C PHE A 28 -11.67 -19.20 -5.07
N ILE A 29 -11.66 -19.25 -6.40
CA ILE A 29 -10.50 -18.81 -7.20
C ILE A 29 -10.39 -17.27 -7.22
N SER A 30 -11.52 -16.56 -7.14
CA SER A 30 -11.51 -15.10 -7.03
C SER A 30 -11.14 -14.65 -5.60
N VAL A 31 -11.68 -15.28 -4.56
CA VAL A 31 -11.36 -14.94 -3.16
C VAL A 31 -9.89 -15.22 -2.81
N GLY A 32 -9.31 -16.33 -3.31
CA GLY A 32 -7.89 -16.65 -3.11
C GLY A 32 -6.94 -15.59 -3.68
N SER A 33 -7.25 -15.06 -4.86
CA SER A 33 -6.46 -14.00 -5.50
C SER A 33 -6.55 -12.65 -4.75
N PHE A 34 -7.73 -12.32 -4.22
CA PHE A 34 -7.91 -11.13 -3.38
C PHE A 34 -7.26 -11.26 -2.00
N ALA A 35 -7.28 -12.45 -1.39
CA ALA A 35 -6.60 -12.74 -0.12
C ALA A 35 -5.08 -12.66 -0.26
N GLN A 36 -4.50 -13.24 -1.32
CA GLN A 36 -3.06 -13.17 -1.60
C GLN A 36 -2.61 -11.73 -1.93
N MET A 37 -3.45 -10.93 -2.59
CA MET A 37 -3.16 -9.50 -2.83
C MET A 37 -3.24 -8.63 -1.57
N LYS A 38 -4.12 -8.95 -0.61
CA LYS A 38 -4.23 -8.26 0.68
C LYS A 38 -3.06 -8.62 1.60
N ALA A 39 -2.76 -9.91 1.75
CA ALA A 39 -1.61 -10.40 2.52
C ALA A 39 -0.31 -9.73 2.06
N ASN A 40 -0.10 -9.61 0.75
CA ASN A 40 1.11 -9.01 0.17
C ASN A 40 1.20 -7.47 0.32
N LYS A 41 0.14 -6.77 0.75
CA LYS A 41 0.19 -5.34 1.10
C LYS A 41 0.46 -5.14 2.58
N GLU A 42 -0.18 -5.94 3.42
CA GLU A 42 0.03 -5.95 4.88
C GLU A 42 1.45 -6.40 5.22
N GLU A 43 1.95 -7.48 4.63
CA GLU A 43 3.33 -7.95 4.79
C GLU A 43 4.37 -6.88 4.39
N VAL A 44 4.10 -6.11 3.32
CA VAL A 44 4.99 -5.03 2.89
C VAL A 44 4.98 -3.89 3.90
N GLN A 45 3.82 -3.52 4.44
CA GLN A 45 3.74 -2.49 5.48
C GLN A 45 4.43 -2.92 6.76
N GLU A 46 4.23 -4.16 7.18
CA GLU A 46 4.85 -4.73 8.36
C GLU A 46 6.38 -4.81 8.21
N THR A 47 6.86 -5.25 7.03
CA THR A 47 8.29 -5.25 6.69
C THR A 47 8.89 -3.84 6.76
N LEU A 48 8.18 -2.84 6.24
CA LEU A 48 8.65 -1.45 6.29
C LEU A 48 8.70 -0.92 7.73
N ARG A 49 7.71 -1.27 8.55
CA ARG A 49 7.70 -0.92 9.98
C ARG A 49 8.87 -1.56 10.72
N PHE A 50 9.17 -2.83 10.47
CA PHE A 50 10.33 -3.50 11.03
C PHE A 50 11.65 -2.85 10.63
N ILE A 51 11.81 -2.53 9.33
CA ILE A 51 13.00 -1.82 8.85
C ILE A 51 13.14 -0.48 9.57
N ARG A 52 12.04 0.27 9.70
CA ARG A 52 12.03 1.56 10.37
C ARG A 52 12.48 1.46 11.81
N ILE A 53 11.88 0.56 12.59
CA ILE A 53 12.22 0.32 14.01
C ILE A 53 13.68 -0.09 14.15
N ALA A 54 14.16 -1.01 13.31
CA ALA A 54 15.55 -1.46 13.34
C ALA A 54 16.53 -0.32 13.00
N GLU A 55 16.19 0.53 12.03
CA GLU A 55 17.00 1.69 11.65
C GLU A 55 16.99 2.77 12.73
N THR A 56 15.85 3.07 13.38
CA THR A 56 15.81 4.00 14.52
C THR A 56 16.68 3.51 15.67
N GLN A 57 16.60 2.22 16.02
CA GLN A 57 17.41 1.63 17.09
C GLN A 57 18.91 1.59 16.78
N ARG A 58 19.30 1.42 15.50
CA ARG A 58 20.71 1.30 15.10
C ARG A 58 21.41 2.62 14.85
N GLN A 59 20.69 3.62 14.34
CA GLN A 59 21.30 4.85 13.84
C GLN A 59 21.17 6.03 14.80
N LEU A 60 20.20 5.99 15.74
CA LEU A 60 20.05 7.02 16.76
C LEU A 60 20.65 6.52 18.08
N ASN A 61 21.67 7.20 18.56
CA ASN A 61 22.27 6.95 19.89
C ASN A 61 21.41 7.60 20.99
N PHE A 62 20.13 7.27 21.05
CA PHE A 62 19.20 7.75 22.07
C PHE A 62 18.93 6.67 23.12
N SER A 63 18.40 7.08 24.27
CA SER A 63 17.93 6.12 25.28
C SER A 63 16.75 5.31 24.74
N GLU A 64 16.58 4.09 25.26
CA GLU A 64 15.47 3.20 24.87
C GLU A 64 14.10 3.88 25.05
N GLU A 65 13.92 4.65 26.14
CA GLU A 65 12.69 5.40 26.38
C GLU A 65 12.43 6.45 25.28
N LYS A 66 13.46 7.20 24.86
CA LYS A 66 13.35 8.17 23.76
C LYS A 66 13.01 7.46 22.44
N LEU A 67 13.68 6.34 22.15
CA LEU A 67 13.42 5.54 20.94
C LEU A 67 11.97 5.00 20.90
N LEU A 68 11.44 4.54 22.04
CA LEU A 68 10.04 4.09 22.15
C LEU A 68 9.06 5.23 21.86
N LYS A 69 9.29 6.42 22.44
CA LYS A 69 8.45 7.62 22.17
C LYS A 69 8.52 8.03 20.70
N ILE A 70 9.71 8.07 20.11
CA ILE A 70 9.92 8.37 18.68
C ILE A 70 9.17 7.38 17.80
N ASN A 71 9.32 6.07 18.05
CA ASN A 71 8.65 5.04 17.25
C ASN A 71 7.12 5.17 17.32
N ARG A 72 6.56 5.51 18.49
CA ARG A 72 5.12 5.76 18.65
C ARG A 72 4.65 6.98 17.85
N ILE A 73 5.42 8.06 17.86
CA ILE A 73 5.13 9.27 17.09
C ILE A 73 5.18 8.96 15.58
N LEU A 74 6.21 8.22 15.13
CA LEU A 74 6.34 7.80 13.74
C LEU A 74 5.18 6.90 13.28
N ASP A 75 4.71 5.98 14.12
CA ASP A 75 3.53 5.15 13.84
C ASP A 75 2.27 6.01 13.62
N GLN A 76 2.04 7.01 14.48
CA GLN A 76 0.89 7.92 14.35
C GLN A 76 1.00 8.78 13.08
N TYR A 77 2.19 9.31 12.80
CA TYR A 77 2.48 10.08 11.60
C TYR A 77 2.24 9.26 10.33
N GLU A 78 2.70 8.01 10.28
CA GLU A 78 2.50 7.12 9.14
C GLU A 78 1.04 6.78 8.90
N ALA A 79 0.25 6.55 9.96
CA ALA A 79 -1.18 6.32 9.83
C ALA A 79 -1.88 7.51 9.14
N LYS A 80 -1.57 8.73 9.58
CA LYS A 80 -2.11 9.96 8.95
C LYS A 80 -1.65 10.13 7.51
N LYS A 81 -0.37 9.87 7.22
CA LYS A 81 0.18 9.89 5.84
C LYS A 81 -0.49 8.87 4.94
N LEU A 82 -0.83 7.68 5.46
CA LEU A 82 -1.52 6.64 4.70
C LEU A 82 -2.91 7.10 4.27
N ASP A 83 -3.66 7.77 5.16
CA ASP A 83 -5.00 8.28 4.84
C ASP A 83 -4.94 9.41 3.80
N LEU A 84 -3.99 10.33 3.93
CA LEU A 84 -3.73 11.35 2.90
C LEU A 84 -3.32 10.72 1.55
N ALA A 85 -2.54 9.64 1.58
CA ALA A 85 -2.17 8.91 0.37
C ALA A 85 -3.37 8.20 -0.28
N LYS A 86 -4.36 7.72 0.50
CA LYS A 86 -5.62 7.17 -0.04
C LYS A 86 -6.43 8.27 -0.73
N GLN A 87 -6.58 9.44 -0.10
CA GLN A 87 -7.25 10.60 -0.70
C GLN A 87 -6.58 11.02 -2.01
N TYR A 88 -5.25 11.12 -2.01
CA TYR A 88 -4.47 11.43 -3.21
C TYR A 88 -4.67 10.41 -4.34
N ARG A 89 -4.73 9.11 -4.01
CA ARG A 89 -5.01 8.05 -4.99
C ARG A 89 -6.41 8.18 -5.57
N ALA A 90 -7.42 8.50 -4.75
CA ALA A 90 -8.78 8.72 -5.22
C ALA A 90 -8.85 9.89 -6.21
N LEU A 91 -8.20 11.02 -5.90
CA LEU A 91 -8.07 12.17 -6.81
C LEU A 91 -7.43 11.76 -8.15
N LYS A 92 -6.32 11.02 -8.09
CA LYS A 92 -5.64 10.54 -9.29
C LYS A 92 -6.48 9.56 -10.12
N GLN A 93 -7.35 8.78 -9.48
CA GLN A 93 -8.26 7.89 -10.19
C GLN A 93 -9.38 8.66 -10.90
N LYS A 94 -9.94 9.72 -10.28
CA LYS A 94 -10.90 10.61 -10.94
C LYS A 94 -10.31 11.20 -12.23
N LEU A 95 -9.08 11.72 -12.17
CA LEU A 95 -8.35 12.27 -13.31
C LEU A 95 -8.03 11.27 -14.44
N LYS A 96 -8.05 9.96 -14.16
CA LYS A 96 -7.71 8.93 -15.16
C LYS A 96 -8.92 8.40 -15.92
N LYS A 97 -10.13 8.55 -15.38
CA LYS A 97 -11.33 7.90 -15.92
C LYS A 97 -12.01 8.75 -16.99
N GLU A 98 -11.99 10.06 -16.83
CA GLU A 98 -12.69 11.01 -17.72
C GLU A 98 -11.83 12.25 -17.92
N THR A 99 -11.92 12.88 -19.09
CA THR A 99 -11.41 14.23 -19.31
C THR A 99 -12.34 15.20 -18.58
N PRO A 100 -11.89 15.83 -17.47
CA PRO A 100 -12.76 16.69 -16.69
C PRO A 100 -13.12 17.95 -17.46
N THR A 101 -14.31 18.48 -17.22
CA THR A 101 -14.66 19.85 -17.60
C THR A 101 -13.76 20.86 -16.86
N GLU A 102 -13.71 22.10 -17.33
CA GLU A 102 -12.90 23.14 -16.68
C GLU A 102 -13.27 23.36 -15.20
N SER A 103 -14.58 23.36 -14.89
CA SER A 103 -15.08 23.47 -13.52
C SER A 103 -14.61 22.30 -12.63
N GLU A 104 -14.70 21.07 -13.14
CA GLU A 104 -14.23 19.87 -12.43
C GLU A 104 -12.71 19.86 -12.26
N ALA A 105 -11.97 20.35 -13.27
CA ALA A 105 -10.53 20.48 -13.18
C ALA A 105 -10.10 21.48 -12.08
N ILE A 106 -10.80 22.61 -11.96
CA ILE A 106 -10.58 23.60 -10.88
C ILE A 106 -10.87 22.98 -9.50
N ALA A 107 -11.98 22.25 -9.37
CA ALA A 107 -12.32 21.56 -8.12
C ALA A 107 -11.27 20.52 -7.74
N LEU A 108 -10.84 19.67 -8.68
CA LEU A 108 -9.80 18.65 -8.45
C LEU A 108 -8.44 19.27 -8.12
N LEU A 109 -8.08 20.39 -8.75
CA LEU A 109 -6.86 21.13 -8.43
C LEU A 109 -6.91 21.69 -7.00
N THR A 110 -8.08 22.16 -6.58
CA THR A 110 -8.29 22.69 -5.23
C THR A 110 -8.19 21.58 -4.17
N GLU A 111 -8.85 20.44 -4.41
CA GLU A 111 -8.73 19.26 -3.55
C GLU A 111 -7.27 18.76 -3.48
N TYR A 112 -6.58 18.74 -4.62
CA TYR A 112 -5.16 18.37 -4.69
C TYR A 112 -4.28 19.29 -3.84
N ARG A 113 -4.45 20.61 -3.96
CA ARG A 113 -3.71 21.60 -3.17
C ARG A 113 -3.97 21.42 -1.69
N LYS A 114 -5.23 21.21 -1.29
CA LYS A 114 -5.59 20.94 0.10
C LYS A 114 -4.89 19.69 0.65
N VAL A 115 -4.87 18.60 -0.11
CA VAL A 115 -4.14 17.37 0.29
C VAL A 115 -2.63 17.62 0.43
N LYS A 116 -2.04 18.43 -0.45
CA LYS A 116 -0.62 18.80 -0.35
C LYS A 116 -0.33 19.67 0.88
N GLN A 117 -1.19 20.62 1.18
CA GLN A 117 -1.09 21.43 2.38
C GLN A 117 -1.16 20.56 3.64
N MET A 118 -2.18 19.70 3.75
CA MET A 118 -2.30 18.77 4.87
C MET A 118 -1.08 17.86 5.03
N GLN A 119 -0.48 17.40 3.90
CA GLN A 119 0.75 16.62 3.95
C GLN A 119 1.93 17.41 4.56
N SER A 120 2.05 18.69 4.22
CA SER A 120 3.09 19.57 4.76
C SER A 120 2.86 19.86 6.25
N GLU A 121 1.61 20.09 6.64
CA GLU A 121 1.23 20.32 8.05
C GLU A 121 1.53 19.09 8.91
N GLN A 122 1.31 17.87 8.40
CA GLN A 122 1.69 16.65 9.12
C GLN A 122 3.22 16.48 9.24
N ASP A 123 3.98 16.92 8.24
CA ASP A 123 5.45 16.88 8.30
C ASP A 123 5.98 17.84 9.35
N LEU A 124 5.43 19.06 9.44
CA LEU A 124 5.77 20.03 10.49
C LEU A 124 5.37 19.53 11.88
N ALA A 125 4.14 19.04 12.03
CA ALA A 125 3.64 18.53 13.30
C ALA A 125 4.47 17.35 13.84
N LEU A 126 5.04 16.51 12.96
CA LEU A 126 5.98 15.47 13.36
C LEU A 126 7.21 16.08 14.05
N PHE A 127 7.82 17.10 13.44
CA PHE A 127 9.03 17.72 13.99
C PHE A 127 8.73 18.47 15.28
N ASP A 128 7.59 19.16 15.38
CA ASP A 128 7.17 19.83 16.61
C ASP A 128 6.98 18.83 17.77
N GLN A 129 6.38 17.67 17.50
CA GLN A 129 6.21 16.61 18.49
C GLN A 129 7.53 16.01 18.95
N ILE A 130 8.50 15.88 18.04
CA ILE A 130 9.85 15.38 18.36
C ILE A 130 10.63 16.40 19.18
N GLN A 131 10.60 17.67 18.78
CA GLN A 131 11.27 18.77 19.47
C GLN A 131 10.74 18.98 20.89
N ALA A 132 9.48 18.62 21.17
CA ALA A 132 8.90 18.76 22.50
C ALA A 132 9.60 17.90 23.59
N PHE A 133 10.40 16.89 23.23
CA PHE A 133 11.10 16.04 24.20
C PHE A 133 12.55 15.69 23.82
N LEU A 134 13.03 16.10 22.65
CA LEU A 134 14.44 16.01 22.27
C LEU A 134 15.11 17.38 22.38
N ASP A 135 16.39 17.37 22.73
CA ASP A 135 17.18 18.59 22.70
C ASP A 135 17.39 19.05 21.24
N PRO A 136 17.72 20.33 20.98
CA PRO A 136 17.88 20.83 19.61
C PRO A 136 18.90 20.02 18.77
N LEU A 137 20.01 19.58 19.38
CA LEU A 137 21.02 18.77 18.70
C LEU A 137 20.47 17.38 18.31
N GLU A 138 19.76 16.73 19.23
CA GLU A 138 19.11 15.43 18.99
C GLU A 138 18.01 15.55 17.94
N THR A 139 17.27 16.67 17.94
CA THR A 139 16.24 16.97 16.94
C THR A 139 16.85 17.08 15.54
N ILE A 140 17.98 17.77 15.39
CA ILE A 140 18.69 17.87 14.11
C ILE A 140 19.18 16.48 13.64
N GLN A 141 19.73 15.67 14.56
CA GLN A 141 20.13 14.30 14.26
C GLN A 141 18.94 13.45 13.78
N PHE A 142 17.81 13.57 14.45
CA PHE A 142 16.58 12.89 14.05
C PHE A 142 16.09 13.33 12.67
N ILE A 143 16.09 14.63 12.36
CA ILE A 143 15.67 15.15 11.04
C ILE A 143 16.54 14.56 9.93
N ALA A 144 17.86 14.60 10.08
CA ALA A 144 18.79 14.06 9.10
C ALA A 144 18.63 12.54 8.92
N PHE A 145 18.41 11.82 10.02
CA PHE A 145 18.08 10.40 10.02
C PHE A 145 16.76 10.13 9.28
N HIS A 146 15.69 10.87 9.59
CA HIS A 146 14.36 10.66 9.03
C HIS A 146 14.35 10.83 7.50
N ASP A 147 15.05 11.85 6.98
CA ASP A 147 15.19 12.05 5.54
C ASP A 147 15.95 10.91 4.87
N THR A 148 17.01 10.42 5.50
CA THR A 148 17.80 9.28 5.01
C THR A 148 16.95 8.00 5.00
N LEU A 149 16.20 7.76 6.08
CA LEU A 149 15.30 6.62 6.23
C LEU A 149 14.21 6.64 5.16
N ARG A 150 13.58 7.79 4.92
CA ARG A 150 12.56 7.96 3.89
C ARG A 150 13.09 7.60 2.50
N ARG A 151 14.32 8.02 2.16
CA ARG A 151 14.97 7.65 0.89
C ARG A 151 15.25 6.15 0.81
N LYS A 152 15.74 5.53 1.88
CA LYS A 152 15.97 4.06 1.95
C LYS A 152 14.66 3.28 1.74
N ILE A 153 13.60 3.63 2.48
CA ILE A 153 12.28 3.02 2.35
C ILE A 153 11.73 3.18 0.94
N GLY A 154 11.82 4.39 0.35
CA GLY A 154 11.37 4.66 -1.01
C GLY A 154 12.06 3.78 -2.06
N ARG A 155 13.39 3.62 -1.95
CA ARG A 155 14.15 2.68 -2.82
C ARG A 155 13.68 1.24 -2.63
N ARG A 156 13.44 0.82 -1.39
CA ARG A 156 12.99 -0.55 -1.07
C ARG A 156 11.62 -0.85 -1.67
N ILE A 157 10.68 0.09 -1.58
CA ILE A 157 9.36 -0.03 -2.20
C ILE A 157 9.48 -0.18 -3.72
N ASN A 158 10.30 0.65 -4.37
CA ASN A 158 10.50 0.57 -5.82
C ASN A 158 11.07 -0.80 -6.23
N MET A 159 12.09 -1.29 -5.51
CA MET A 159 12.66 -2.63 -5.77
C MET A 159 11.62 -3.75 -5.61
N LEU A 160 10.76 -3.68 -4.58
CA LEU A 160 9.70 -4.67 -4.36
C LEU A 160 8.63 -4.62 -5.46
N GLN A 161 8.32 -3.44 -5.99
CA GLN A 161 7.38 -3.27 -7.10
C GLN A 161 7.96 -3.72 -8.44
N ASP A 162 9.24 -3.45 -8.71
CA ASP A 162 9.91 -3.84 -9.95
C ASP A 162 10.10 -5.36 -10.05
N LYS A 163 10.37 -6.05 -8.93
CA LYS A 163 10.40 -7.52 -8.89
C LYS A 163 9.04 -8.16 -9.22
N LYS A 164 7.93 -7.44 -9.03
CA LYS A 164 6.56 -7.92 -9.32
C LYS A 164 6.10 -7.60 -10.73
N ARG A 165 6.80 -6.75 -11.49
CA ARG A 165 6.49 -6.50 -12.90
C ARG A 165 7.08 -7.65 -13.73
N PRO A 166 6.30 -8.35 -14.58
CA PRO A 166 6.87 -9.29 -15.51
C PRO A 166 7.95 -8.55 -16.31
N ARG A 167 9.17 -9.10 -16.33
CA ARG A 167 10.27 -8.57 -17.10
C ARG A 167 9.90 -8.69 -18.58
N ASN A 168 9.20 -7.70 -19.13
CA ASN A 168 9.27 -7.43 -20.55
C ASN A 168 10.68 -6.89 -20.81
N ARG A 169 11.64 -7.82 -20.87
CA ARG A 169 12.91 -7.61 -21.56
C ARG A 169 12.54 -7.43 -23.01
N VAL A 170 12.11 -6.23 -23.39
CA VAL A 170 12.26 -5.80 -24.77
C VAL A 170 13.76 -5.71 -24.97
N SER A 171 14.30 -6.75 -25.58
CA SER A 171 15.63 -6.75 -26.15
C SER A 171 15.70 -5.59 -27.14
N ARG A 172 16.15 -4.42 -26.69
CA ARG A 172 16.84 -3.50 -27.58
C ARG A 172 18.21 -4.11 -27.85
N ARG A 173 18.20 -5.12 -28.73
CA ARG A 173 19.38 -5.48 -29.54
C ARG A 173 19.62 -4.28 -30.45
N ASN A 174 20.84 -3.77 -30.37
CA ASN A 174 21.54 -2.91 -31.32
C ASN A 174 20.78 -2.62 -32.63
N ARG A 175 20.48 -1.34 -32.86
CA ARG A 175 20.65 -0.68 -34.14
C ARG A 175 21.14 0.73 -33.89
#